data_AF-A0A975GL52-F1
#
_entry.id   AF-A0A975GL52-F1
#
_cell.length_a   1.000
_cell.length_b   1.000
_cell.length_c   1.000
_cell.angle_alpha   90.00
_cell.angle_beta   90.00
_cell.angle_gamma   90.00
#
_symmetry.space_group_name_H-M   'P 1'
#
loop_
_entity.id
_entity.type
_entity.pdbx_description
1 polymer ?
#
loop_
_entity_poly.entity_id
_entity_poly.type
_entity_poly.pdbx_seq_one_letter_code
_entity_poly.pdbx_strand_id
1 'polypeptide(L)'
;MTAYLITIFLSLLVAVAELFTKFQDEPFDVIRKWPALLYLFVNLLISCVCLYILTKTDIFGVAGEIDQLKAALTAGLGSTVLMRSKFLKANINGKEAAIGPEFIINVFLETLEKSIDRNRAMERKKMVEECMADIDFYKTKDYVVTTILASSQIDSPETARELINSTTEIAESPMEDTDKSYALGYLILDNMGEKFLKTLFHDGNRDRFTR
;
A
#
# COMPACT_ATOMS: atom_id res chain seq x y z
N MET A 1 -15.30 -6.48 -32.90
CA MET A 1 -15.51 -5.45 -31.86
C MET A 1 -15.72 -6.10 -30.49
N THR A 2 -16.61 -7.09 -30.37
CA THR A 2 -16.89 -7.83 -29.11
C THR A 2 -15.64 -8.45 -28.47
N ALA A 3 -14.75 -9.05 -29.26
CA ALA A 3 -13.49 -9.62 -28.76
C ALA A 3 -12.57 -8.60 -28.07
N TYR A 4 -12.51 -7.36 -28.57
CA TYR A 4 -11.74 -6.29 -27.93
C TYR A 4 -12.35 -5.87 -26.59
N LEU A 5 -13.68 -5.77 -26.51
CA LEU A 5 -14.36 -5.43 -25.26
C LEU A 5 -14.12 -6.49 -24.17
N ILE A 6 -14.22 -7.77 -24.53
CA ILE A 6 -13.93 -8.88 -23.61
C ILE A 6 -12.47 -8.83 -23.15
N THR A 7 -11.53 -8.63 -24.08
CA THR A 7 -10.09 -8.56 -23.78
C THR A 7 -9.76 -7.42 -22.82
N ILE A 8 -10.28 -6.23 -23.11
CA ILE A 8 -10.09 -5.03 -22.29
C ILE A 8 -10.68 -5.24 -20.90
N PHE A 9 -11.90 -5.77 -20.82
CA PHE A 9 -12.57 -6.04 -19.54
C PHE A 9 -11.75 -7.01 -18.68
N LEU A 10 -11.29 -8.12 -19.25
CA LEU A 10 -10.51 -9.11 -18.52
C LEU A 10 -9.15 -8.56 -18.07
N SER A 11 -8.45 -7.85 -18.96
CA SER A 11 -7.16 -7.24 -18.63
C SER A 11 -7.29 -6.21 -17.51
N LEU A 12 -8.30 -5.33 -17.59
CA LEU A 12 -8.57 -4.34 -16.54
C LEU A 12 -8.96 -5.00 -15.23
N LEU A 13 -9.80 -6.03 -15.25
CA LEU A 13 -10.22 -6.74 -14.04
C LEU A 13 -9.01 -7.32 -13.30
N VAL A 14 -8.10 -7.97 -14.02
CA VAL A 14 -6.88 -8.53 -13.44
C VAL A 14 -5.95 -7.44 -12.93
N ALA A 15 -5.76 -6.36 -13.69
CA ALA A 15 -4.90 -5.25 -13.30
C ALA A 15 -5.44 -4.51 -12.06
N VAL A 16 -6.75 -4.29 -11.95
CA VAL A 16 -7.39 -3.71 -10.78
C VAL A 16 -7.28 -4.63 -9.56
N ALA A 17 -7.50 -5.94 -9.74
CA ALA A 17 -7.34 -6.91 -8.67
C ALA A 17 -5.90 -6.94 -8.12
N GLU A 18 -4.90 -6.78 -8.99
CA GLU A 18 -3.50 -6.64 -8.60
C GLU A 18 -3.25 -5.37 -7.77
N LEU A 19 -3.78 -4.23 -8.19
CA LEU A 19 -3.68 -2.99 -7.42
C LEU A 19 -4.33 -3.11 -6.04
N PHE A 20 -5.52 -3.71 -5.96
CA PHE A 20 -6.23 -3.88 -4.68
C PHE A 20 -5.49 -4.83 -3.74
N THR A 21 -4.90 -5.89 -4.27
CA THR A 21 -4.11 -6.83 -3.47
C THR A 21 -2.84 -6.17 -2.92
N LYS A 22 -2.25 -5.26 -3.71
CA LYS A 22 -1.00 -4.57 -3.37
C LYS A 22 -1.18 -3.39 -2.42
N PHE A 23 -2.26 -2.62 -2.57
CA PHE A 23 -2.55 -1.44 -1.76
C PHE A 23 -3.83 -1.64 -0.93
N GLN A 24 -3.74 -2.50 0.08
CA GLN A 24 -4.89 -2.91 0.90
C GLN A 24 -5.45 -1.79 1.77
N ASP A 25 -4.61 -0.84 2.18
CA ASP A 25 -5.01 0.24 3.09
C ASP A 25 -5.91 1.27 2.40
N GLU A 26 -5.70 1.55 1.10
CA GLU A 26 -6.42 2.60 0.35
C GLU A 26 -6.75 2.19 -1.12
N PRO A 27 -7.41 1.03 -1.35
CA PRO A 27 -7.51 0.44 -2.69
C PRO A 27 -8.24 1.34 -3.70
N PHE A 28 -9.27 2.07 -3.25
CA PHE A 28 -10.07 2.94 -4.11
C PHE A 28 -9.42 4.29 -4.42
N ASP A 29 -8.55 4.80 -3.54
CA ASP A 29 -7.86 6.07 -3.78
C ASP A 29 -6.63 5.88 -4.67
N VAL A 30 -6.02 4.69 -4.60
CA VAL A 30 -4.89 4.29 -5.45
C VAL A 30 -5.24 4.34 -6.94
N ILE A 31 -6.41 3.82 -7.34
CA ILE A 31 -6.79 3.73 -8.77
C ILE A 31 -6.94 5.10 -9.46
N ARG A 32 -7.10 6.17 -8.68
CA ARG A 32 -7.21 7.55 -9.20
C ARG A 32 -5.85 8.23 -9.38
N LYS A 33 -4.76 7.63 -8.87
CA LYS A 33 -3.41 8.21 -8.96
C LYS A 33 -2.84 8.03 -10.36
N TRP A 34 -2.12 9.03 -10.85
CA TRP A 34 -1.51 9.02 -12.19
C TRP A 34 -0.68 7.76 -12.51
N PRO A 35 0.19 7.26 -11.61
CA PRO A 35 0.95 6.03 -11.89
C PRO A 35 0.06 4.79 -12.01
N ALA A 36 -1.03 4.71 -11.23
CA ALA A 36 -2.00 3.61 -11.31
C ALA A 36 -2.78 3.65 -12.63
N LEU A 37 -3.20 4.84 -13.07
CA LEU A 37 -3.85 5.01 -14.38
C LEU A 37 -2.93 4.62 -15.54
N LEU A 38 -1.64 4.98 -15.47
CA LEU A 38 -0.65 4.59 -16.47
C LEU A 38 -0.44 3.07 -16.47
N TYR A 39 -0.37 2.46 -15.29
CA TYR A 39 -0.31 1.00 -15.14
C TYR A 39 -1.51 0.29 -15.79
N LEU A 40 -2.73 0.76 -15.53
CA LEU A 40 -3.96 0.23 -16.15
C LEU A 40 -3.95 0.40 -17.68
N PHE A 41 -3.50 1.57 -18.16
CA PHE A 41 -3.39 1.87 -19.58
C PHE A 41 -2.40 0.96 -20.30
N VAL A 42 -1.22 0.73 -19.72
CA VAL A 42 -0.19 -0.17 -20.28
C VAL A 42 -0.72 -1.60 -20.37
N ASN A 43 -1.39 -2.11 -19.34
CA ASN A 43 -2.02 -3.42 -19.37
C ASN A 43 -3.07 -3.54 -20.48
N LEU A 44 -3.95 -2.54 -20.59
CA LEU A 44 -4.96 -2.47 -21.63
C LEU A 44 -4.32 -2.48 -23.03
N LEU A 45 -3.32 -1.63 -23.27
CA LEU A 45 -2.65 -1.52 -24.55
C LEU A 45 -1.99 -2.84 -24.96
N ILE A 46 -1.32 -3.51 -24.02
CA ILE A 46 -0.63 -4.78 -24.29
C ILE A 46 -1.63 -5.91 -24.55
N SER A 47 -2.75 -5.95 -23.82
CA SER A 47 -3.82 -6.91 -24.10
C SER A 47 -4.41 -6.72 -25.51
N CYS A 48 -4.56 -5.48 -25.97
CA CYS A 48 -5.04 -5.17 -27.32
C CYS A 48 -4.02 -5.58 -28.39
N VAL A 49 -2.73 -5.37 -28.14
CA VAL A 49 -1.64 -5.83 -29.02
C VAL A 49 -1.61 -7.36 -29.09
N CYS A 50 -1.74 -8.05 -27.96
CA CYS A 50 -1.84 -9.51 -27.93
C CYS A 50 -3.03 -10.01 -28.76
N LEU A 51 -4.21 -9.41 -28.60
CA LEU A 51 -5.39 -9.78 -29.40
C LEU A 51 -5.16 -9.50 -30.89
N TYR A 52 -4.56 -8.36 -31.24
CA TYR A 52 -4.23 -8.03 -32.63
C TYR A 52 -3.29 -9.08 -33.24
N ILE A 53 -2.24 -9.49 -32.53
CA ILE A 53 -1.33 -10.54 -32.99
C ILE A 53 -2.10 -11.86 -33.15
N LEU A 54 -2.84 -12.31 -32.13
CA LEU A 54 -3.57 -13.57 -32.15
C LEU A 54 -4.63 -13.65 -33.26
N THR A 55 -5.24 -12.53 -33.62
CA THR A 55 -6.24 -12.45 -34.71
C THR A 55 -5.60 -12.29 -36.09
N LYS A 56 -4.33 -11.92 -36.18
CA LYS A 56 -3.55 -11.85 -37.42
C LYS A 56 -2.76 -13.12 -37.70
N THR A 57 -2.49 -13.91 -36.68
CA THR A 57 -1.85 -15.21 -36.80
C THR A 57 -2.91 -16.31 -36.88
N ASP A 58 -2.70 -17.32 -37.72
CA ASP A 58 -3.59 -18.50 -37.81
C ASP A 58 -3.49 -19.46 -36.60
N ILE A 59 -2.97 -19.00 -35.46
CA ILE A 59 -2.79 -19.79 -34.23
C ILE A 59 -4.11 -20.42 -33.77
N PHE A 60 -5.22 -19.70 -33.91
CA PHE A 60 -6.56 -20.16 -33.51
C PHE A 60 -7.50 -20.45 -34.67
N GLY A 61 -7.05 -20.31 -35.93
CA GLY A 61 -7.90 -20.43 -37.12
C GLY A 61 -8.97 -19.33 -37.16
N VAL A 62 -8.65 -18.14 -37.66
CA VAL A 62 -9.51 -16.96 -37.49
C VAL A 62 -10.63 -16.94 -38.54
N ALA A 63 -11.72 -17.66 -38.28
CA ALA A 63 -12.97 -17.54 -39.04
C ALA A 63 -14.25 -17.66 -38.18
N GLY A 64 -14.21 -18.34 -37.02
CA GLY A 64 -15.39 -18.56 -36.17
C GLY A 64 -15.52 -17.61 -34.96
N GLU A 65 -16.75 -17.43 -34.46
CA GLU A 65 -17.02 -16.67 -33.23
C GLU A 65 -16.32 -17.28 -31.99
N ILE A 66 -16.26 -18.61 -31.93
CA ILE A 66 -15.61 -19.34 -30.84
C ILE A 66 -14.10 -19.07 -30.83
N ASP A 67 -13.47 -18.93 -31.99
CA ASP A 67 -12.02 -18.72 -32.08
C ASP A 67 -11.65 -17.27 -31.74
N GLN A 68 -12.52 -16.32 -32.07
CA GLN A 68 -12.40 -14.93 -31.57
C GLN A 68 -12.55 -14.85 -30.06
N LEU A 69 -13.43 -15.65 -29.45
CA LEU A 69 -13.57 -15.74 -28.01
C LEU A 69 -12.32 -16.33 -27.34
N LYS A 70 -11.77 -17.43 -27.87
CA LYS A 70 -10.50 -18.01 -27.39
C LYS A 70 -9.36 -17.00 -27.46
N ALA A 71 -9.25 -16.28 -28.58
CA ALA A 71 -8.24 -15.24 -28.75
C ALA A 71 -8.40 -14.10 -27.73
N ALA A 72 -9.64 -13.67 -27.46
CA ALA A 72 -9.93 -12.65 -26.46
C ALA A 72 -9.58 -13.07 -25.02
N LEU A 73 -9.96 -14.30 -24.63
CA LEU A 73 -9.61 -14.87 -23.33
C LEU A 73 -8.09 -14.99 -23.17
N THR A 74 -7.42 -15.51 -24.20
CA THR A 74 -5.96 -15.70 -24.23
C THR A 74 -5.25 -14.35 -24.17
N ALA A 75 -5.68 -13.35 -24.93
CA ALA A 75 -5.09 -12.02 -24.92
C ALA A 75 -5.32 -11.31 -23.57
N GLY A 76 -6.54 -11.34 -23.03
CA GLY A 76 -6.89 -10.65 -21.80
C GLY A 76 -6.12 -11.18 -20.58
N LEU A 77 -6.08 -12.50 -20.41
CA LEU A 77 -5.40 -13.13 -19.27
C LEU A 77 -3.90 -13.32 -19.54
N GLY A 78 -3.54 -13.76 -20.74
CA GLY A 78 -2.15 -14.07 -21.12
C GLY A 78 -1.27 -12.83 -21.22
N SER A 79 -1.82 -11.66 -21.58
CA SER A 79 -1.05 -10.41 -21.54
C SER A 79 -0.53 -10.08 -20.14
N THR A 80 -1.31 -10.38 -19.09
CA THR A 80 -0.85 -10.19 -17.70
C THR A 80 0.32 -11.13 -17.39
N VAL A 81 0.24 -12.40 -17.80
CA VAL A 81 1.32 -13.37 -17.60
C VAL A 81 2.60 -12.93 -18.33
N LEU A 82 2.48 -12.44 -19.56
CA LEU A 82 3.60 -11.87 -20.31
C LEU A 82 4.18 -10.65 -19.61
N MET A 83 3.33 -9.77 -19.07
CA MET A 83 3.79 -8.57 -18.36
C MET A 83 4.51 -8.87 -17.06
N ARG A 84 4.14 -9.95 -16.37
CA ARG A 84 4.79 -10.40 -15.14
C ARG A 84 5.96 -11.38 -15.37
N SER A 85 6.39 -11.56 -16.62
CA SER A 85 7.45 -12.51 -16.92
C SER A 85 8.84 -11.90 -16.75
N LYS A 86 9.73 -12.69 -16.13
CA LYS A 86 11.14 -12.36 -15.88
C LYS A 86 12.01 -13.13 -16.87
N PHE A 87 12.22 -12.60 -18.06
CA PHE A 87 12.95 -13.30 -19.11
C PHE A 87 14.45 -13.42 -18.85
N LEU A 88 15.04 -12.45 -18.15
CA LEU A 88 16.47 -12.40 -17.87
C LEU A 88 16.70 -11.92 -16.44
N LYS A 89 17.79 -12.35 -15.80
CA LYS A 89 18.28 -11.80 -14.53
C LYS A 89 19.61 -11.09 -14.83
N ALA A 90 19.76 -9.85 -14.40
CA ALA A 90 21.01 -9.11 -14.47
C ALA A 90 21.39 -8.59 -13.09
N ASN A 91 22.68 -8.59 -12.78
CA ASN A 91 23.19 -8.00 -11.56
C ASN A 91 23.48 -6.52 -11.81
N ILE A 92 22.69 -5.63 -11.22
CA ILE A 92 22.88 -4.18 -11.29
C ILE A 92 23.22 -3.71 -9.88
N ASN A 93 24.41 -3.14 -9.69
CA ASN A 93 24.89 -2.63 -8.39
C ASN A 93 24.82 -3.66 -7.24
N GLY A 94 25.17 -4.93 -7.52
CA GLY A 94 25.18 -5.99 -6.51
C GLY A 94 23.80 -6.56 -6.16
N LYS A 95 22.73 -6.08 -6.81
CA LYS A 95 21.37 -6.62 -6.67
C LYS A 95 20.96 -7.35 -7.94
N GLU A 96 20.44 -8.57 -7.79
CA GLU A 96 19.79 -9.27 -8.91
C GLU A 96 18.50 -8.55 -9.29
N ALA A 97 18.48 -7.96 -10.48
CA ALA A 97 17.31 -7.36 -11.10
C ALA A 97 16.81 -8.26 -12.23
N ALA A 98 15.52 -8.57 -12.21
CA ALA A 98 14.89 -9.22 -13.35
C ALA A 98 14.74 -8.21 -14.50
N ILE A 99 15.36 -8.49 -15.64
CA ILE A 99 15.17 -7.76 -16.89
C ILE A 99 14.04 -8.44 -17.65
N GLY A 100 12.92 -7.73 -17.77
CA GLY A 100 11.70 -8.17 -18.47
C GLY A 100 10.63 -7.07 -18.44
N PRO A 101 9.47 -7.29 -19.06
CA PRO A 101 8.35 -6.34 -19.03
C PRO A 101 7.94 -5.93 -17.61
N GLU A 102 8.12 -6.83 -16.64
CA GLU A 102 7.82 -6.59 -15.22
C GLU A 102 8.67 -5.45 -14.63
N PHE A 103 9.89 -5.21 -15.12
CA PHE A 103 10.73 -4.11 -14.64
C PHE A 103 10.03 -2.76 -14.83
N ILE A 104 9.40 -2.56 -15.99
CA ILE A 104 8.67 -1.33 -16.32
C ILE A 104 7.49 -1.16 -15.34
N ILE A 105 6.78 -2.25 -15.05
CA ILE A 105 5.68 -2.25 -14.08
C ILE A 105 6.16 -1.90 -12.67
N ASN A 106 7.27 -2.49 -12.24
CA ASN A 106 7.83 -2.26 -10.91
C ASN A 106 8.24 -0.80 -10.72
N VAL A 107 8.81 -0.14 -11.73
CA VAL A 107 9.12 1.30 -11.66
C VAL A 107 7.87 2.14 -11.38
N PHE A 108 6.74 1.84 -12.03
CA PHE A 108 5.49 2.55 -11.77
C PHE A 108 4.93 2.27 -10.39
N LEU A 109 4.94 1.00 -9.97
CA LEU A 109 4.43 0.60 -8.65
C LEU A 109 5.28 1.18 -7.52
N GLU A 110 6.62 1.19 -7.63
CA GLU A 110 7.51 1.80 -6.64
C GLU A 110 7.30 3.32 -6.55
N THR A 111 7.02 3.97 -7.68
CA THR A 111 6.71 5.41 -7.69
C THR A 111 5.38 5.68 -6.99
N LEU A 112 4.40 4.80 -7.20
CA LEU A 112 3.09 4.86 -6.56
C LEU A 112 3.19 4.64 -5.05
N GLU A 113 3.93 3.61 -4.61
CA GLU A 113 4.25 3.35 -3.21
C GLU A 113 4.86 4.59 -2.54
N LYS A 114 5.94 5.15 -3.11
CA LYS A 114 6.57 6.36 -2.57
C LYS A 114 5.63 7.55 -2.47
N SER A 115 4.71 7.70 -3.43
CA SER A 115 3.72 8.78 -3.39
C SER A 115 2.67 8.57 -2.30
N ILE A 116 2.23 7.33 -2.09
CA ILE A 116 1.26 6.96 -1.06
C ILE A 116 1.93 7.11 0.31
N ASP A 117 3.13 6.59 0.48
CA ASP A 117 3.90 6.70 1.72
C ASP A 117 4.12 8.15 2.15
N ARG A 118 4.41 9.06 1.19
CA ARG A 118 4.55 10.49 1.48
C ARG A 118 3.25 11.13 1.96
N ASN A 119 2.13 10.86 1.27
CA ASN A 119 0.83 11.42 1.67
C ASN A 119 0.41 10.86 3.04
N ARG A 120 0.56 9.55 3.23
CA ARG A 120 0.29 8.87 4.50
C ARG A 120 1.15 9.44 5.62
N ALA A 121 2.45 9.67 5.39
CA ALA A 121 3.32 10.29 6.40
C ALA A 121 2.84 11.70 6.79
N MET A 122 2.39 12.49 5.82
CA MET A 122 1.83 13.83 6.08
C MET A 122 0.52 13.78 6.87
N GLU A 123 -0.38 12.85 6.54
CA GLU A 123 -1.64 12.66 7.26
C GLU A 123 -1.41 12.17 8.69
N ARG A 124 -0.53 11.18 8.87
CA ARG A 124 -0.10 10.68 10.18
C ARG A 124 0.52 11.80 11.02
N LYS A 125 1.38 12.63 10.42
CA LYS A 125 1.97 13.79 11.08
C LYS A 125 0.90 14.77 11.55
N LYS A 126 0.03 15.21 10.65
CA LYS A 126 -1.06 16.12 10.98
C LYS A 126 -1.93 15.59 12.11
N MET A 127 -2.27 14.30 12.07
CA MET A 127 -3.07 13.66 13.12
C MET A 127 -2.37 13.65 14.48
N VAL A 128 -1.09 13.28 14.52
CA VAL A 128 -0.30 13.30 15.75
C VAL A 128 -0.19 14.72 16.30
N GLU A 129 0.09 15.71 15.45
CA GLU A 129 0.15 17.12 15.85
C GLU A 129 -1.20 17.58 16.43
N GLU A 130 -2.33 17.27 15.78
CA GLU A 130 -3.67 17.65 16.24
C GLU A 130 -4.08 16.97 17.56
N CYS A 131 -3.77 15.68 17.72
CA CYS A 131 -4.16 14.92 18.91
C CYS A 131 -3.24 15.15 20.12
N MET A 132 -1.95 15.39 19.90
CA MET A 132 -0.93 15.39 20.95
C MET A 132 -0.35 16.76 21.29
N ALA A 133 -0.65 17.84 20.56
CA ALA A 133 -0.05 19.17 20.76
C ALA A 133 -0.03 19.65 22.21
N ASP A 134 -1.15 19.48 22.91
CA ASP A 134 -1.34 19.93 24.28
C ASP A 134 -1.07 18.85 25.34
N ILE A 135 -0.75 17.62 24.91
CA ILE A 135 -0.55 16.49 25.80
C ILE A 135 0.85 16.56 26.41
N ASP A 136 0.91 16.43 27.73
CA ASP A 136 2.13 16.29 28.51
C ASP A 136 2.62 14.84 28.44
N PHE A 137 3.83 14.65 27.92
CA PHE A 137 4.43 13.33 27.77
C PHE A 137 4.58 12.59 29.11
N TYR A 138 5.10 13.24 30.15
CA TYR A 138 5.41 12.60 31.42
C TYR A 138 4.17 12.24 32.23
N LYS A 139 3.11 13.04 32.15
CA LYS A 139 1.80 12.71 32.75
C LYS A 139 1.13 11.51 32.07
N THR A 140 1.48 11.25 30.80
CA THR A 140 0.68 10.39 29.91
C THR A 140 1.33 9.06 29.55
N LYS A 141 2.67 9.00 29.51
CA LYS A 141 3.43 7.83 29.01
C LYS A 141 3.02 6.51 29.67
N ASP A 142 2.85 6.48 30.98
CA ASP A 142 2.54 5.25 31.72
C ASP A 142 1.08 4.81 31.50
N TYR A 143 0.16 5.78 31.37
CA TYR A 143 -1.23 5.53 31.02
C TYR A 143 -1.36 4.93 29.62
N VAL A 144 -0.63 5.48 28.64
CA VAL A 144 -0.61 4.98 27.26
C VAL A 144 -0.11 3.55 27.21
N VAL A 145 1.07 3.26 27.78
CA VAL A 145 1.63 1.91 27.81
C VAL A 145 0.65 0.93 28.44
N THR A 146 0.09 1.27 29.61
CA THR A 146 -0.86 0.41 30.32
C THR A 146 -2.12 0.15 29.49
N THR A 147 -2.64 1.18 28.81
CA THR A 147 -3.87 1.07 28.03
C THR A 147 -3.65 0.27 26.76
N ILE A 148 -2.52 0.44 26.06
CA ILE A 148 -2.14 -0.39 24.91
C ILE A 148 -2.03 -1.86 25.35
N LEU A 149 -1.27 -2.15 26.42
CA LEU A 149 -1.09 -3.52 26.90
C LEU A 149 -2.40 -4.18 27.36
N ALA A 150 -3.31 -3.42 27.98
CA ALA A 150 -4.59 -3.94 28.44
C ALA A 150 -5.63 -4.08 27.32
N SER A 151 -5.57 -3.23 26.29
CA SER A 151 -6.55 -3.23 25.19
C SER A 151 -6.16 -4.17 24.06
N SER A 152 -4.86 -4.43 23.90
CA SER A 152 -4.36 -5.33 22.88
C SER A 152 -4.34 -6.76 23.39
N GLN A 153 -4.78 -7.70 22.55
CA GLN A 153 -4.53 -9.13 22.72
C GLN A 153 -3.05 -9.43 22.37
N ILE A 154 -2.10 -8.72 22.99
CA ILE A 154 -0.68 -8.97 22.78
C ILE A 154 -0.34 -10.29 23.47
N ASP A 155 -0.24 -11.35 22.66
CA ASP A 155 0.07 -12.70 23.14
C ASP A 155 1.57 -12.90 23.44
N SER A 156 2.41 -11.88 23.21
CA SER A 156 3.88 -11.96 23.27
C SER A 156 4.49 -11.02 24.33
N PRO A 157 5.16 -11.55 25.36
CA PRO A 157 5.93 -10.76 26.34
C PRO A 157 7.01 -9.87 25.70
N GLU A 158 7.53 -10.25 24.53
CA GLU A 158 8.54 -9.49 23.78
C GLU A 158 7.98 -8.15 23.30
N THR A 159 6.78 -8.14 22.69
CA THR A 159 6.14 -6.91 22.19
C THR A 159 5.84 -5.93 23.32
N ALA A 160 5.45 -6.45 24.50
CA ALA A 160 5.23 -5.62 25.67
C ALA A 160 6.52 -4.93 26.16
N ARG A 161 7.66 -5.63 26.13
CA ARG A 161 8.96 -5.07 26.47
C ARG A 161 9.42 -4.03 25.45
N GLU A 162 9.24 -4.29 24.16
CA GLU A 162 9.57 -3.34 23.09
C GLU A 162 8.82 -2.02 23.24
N LEU A 163 7.53 -2.06 23.60
CA LEU A 163 6.73 -0.87 23.85
C LEU A 163 7.26 -0.05 25.04
N ILE A 164 7.58 -0.73 26.15
CA ILE A 164 8.15 -0.09 27.35
C ILE A 164 9.50 0.54 27.05
N ASN A 165 10.37 -0.19 26.33
CA ASN A 165 11.70 0.29 25.95
C ASN A 165 11.60 1.52 25.04
N SER A 166 10.77 1.47 24.00
CA SER A 166 10.55 2.60 23.09
C SER A 166 10.06 3.84 23.83
N THR A 167 9.14 3.66 24.79
CA THR A 167 8.64 4.77 25.62
C THR A 167 9.74 5.35 26.52
N THR A 168 10.63 4.50 27.04
CA THR A 168 11.76 4.91 27.87
C THR A 168 12.81 5.66 27.04
N GLU A 169 13.12 5.18 25.85
CA GLU A 169 14.03 5.86 24.90
C GLU A 169 13.51 7.26 24.53
N ILE A 170 12.20 7.41 24.30
CA ILE A 170 11.59 8.73 24.07
C ILE A 170 11.78 9.62 25.30
N ALA A 171 11.57 9.09 26.50
CA ALA A 171 11.72 9.85 27.74
C ALA A 171 13.15 10.35 27.95
N GLU A 172 14.15 9.50 27.66
CA GLU A 172 15.58 9.80 27.82
C GLU A 172 16.16 10.65 26.68
N SER A 173 15.45 10.77 25.55
CA SER A 173 15.90 11.58 24.42
C SER A 173 16.05 13.07 24.79
N PRO A 174 16.94 13.81 24.10
CA PRO A 174 17.12 15.26 24.30
C PRO A 174 16.03 16.11 23.63
N MET A 175 14.94 15.50 23.17
CA MET A 175 13.84 16.18 22.49
C MET A 175 13.08 17.12 23.44
N GLU A 176 12.43 18.15 22.89
CA GLU A 176 11.50 18.99 23.65
C GLU A 176 10.26 18.17 24.10
N ASP A 177 9.58 18.61 25.16
CA ASP A 177 8.43 17.89 25.72
C ASP A 177 7.25 17.77 24.73
N THR A 178 7.13 18.73 23.82
CA THR A 178 6.24 18.69 22.64
C THR A 178 6.59 17.56 21.70
N ASP A 179 7.85 17.46 21.31
CA ASP A 179 8.32 16.43 20.39
C ASP A 179 8.25 15.02 21.01
N LYS A 180 8.49 14.89 22.33
CA LYS A 180 8.26 13.65 23.07
C LYS A 180 6.79 13.22 23.04
N SER A 181 5.88 14.17 23.17
CA SER A 181 4.44 13.92 23.07
C SER A 181 4.05 13.46 21.66
N TYR A 182 4.61 14.08 20.62
CA TYR A 182 4.43 13.61 19.24
C TYR A 182 4.99 12.21 19.01
N ALA A 183 6.20 11.93 19.52
CA ALA A 183 6.80 10.59 19.44
C ALA A 183 5.92 9.52 20.13
N LEU A 184 5.34 9.85 21.29
CA LEU A 184 4.35 8.98 21.94
C LEU A 184 3.10 8.78 21.09
N GLY A 185 2.62 9.83 20.39
CA GLY A 185 1.53 9.74 19.43
C GLY A 185 1.80 8.78 18.28
N TYR A 186 3.01 8.81 17.72
CA TYR A 186 3.43 7.85 16.69
C TYR A 186 3.48 6.42 17.22
N LEU A 187 3.99 6.22 18.45
CA LEU A 187 4.00 4.91 19.10
C LEU A 187 2.59 4.32 19.26
N ILE A 188 1.61 5.15 19.65
CA ILE A 188 0.20 4.76 19.71
C ILE A 188 -0.30 4.37 18.31
N LEU A 189 -0.02 5.21 17.32
CA LEU A 189 -0.49 5.03 15.95
C LEU A 189 0.04 3.75 15.31
N ASP A 190 1.32 3.40 15.55
CA ASP A 190 1.94 2.18 15.05
C ASP A 190 1.40 0.91 15.69
N ASN A 191 1.01 0.97 16.97
CA ASN A 191 0.53 -0.21 17.71
C ASN A 191 -0.99 -0.40 17.64
N MET A 192 -1.77 0.68 17.60
CA MET A 192 -3.23 0.65 17.76
C MET A 192 -4.01 1.30 16.61
N GLY A 193 -3.34 2.05 15.74
CA GLY A 193 -3.96 2.74 14.62
C GLY A 193 -4.68 4.06 14.98
N GLU A 194 -5.18 4.72 13.94
CA GLU A 194 -5.70 6.09 13.98
C GLU A 194 -6.91 6.28 14.89
N LYS A 195 -7.84 5.31 14.84
CA LYS A 195 -9.09 5.40 15.59
C LYS A 195 -8.81 5.45 17.09
N PHE A 196 -7.86 4.64 17.55
CA PHE A 196 -7.48 4.59 18.95
C PHE A 196 -6.84 5.91 19.40
N LEU A 197 -5.88 6.44 18.63
CA LEU A 197 -5.23 7.73 18.91
C LEU A 197 -6.26 8.87 19.05
N LYS A 198 -7.22 8.95 18.12
CA LYS A 198 -8.28 9.98 18.13
C LYS A 198 -9.20 9.87 19.35
N THR A 199 -9.46 8.66 19.84
CA THR A 199 -10.40 8.46 20.96
C THR A 199 -9.74 8.51 22.33
N LEU A 200 -8.43 8.21 22.42
CA LEU A 200 -7.74 7.99 23.69
C LEU A 200 -7.86 9.17 24.67
N PHE A 201 -7.92 10.40 24.16
CA PHE A 201 -7.97 11.63 24.96
C PHE A 201 -9.26 12.44 24.80
N HIS A 202 -10.29 11.92 24.13
CA HIS A 202 -11.54 12.67 23.86
C HIS A 202 -12.60 12.56 24.99
N ASP A 203 -12.61 11.48 25.78
CA ASP A 203 -13.70 11.19 26.73
C ASP A 203 -13.43 11.73 28.15
N GLY A 204 -13.47 13.05 28.31
CA GLY A 204 -13.52 13.72 29.62
C GLY A 204 -12.26 13.63 30.50
N ASN A 205 -11.20 12.97 30.03
CA ASN A 205 -9.93 12.81 30.74
C ASN A 205 -8.78 13.70 30.19
N ARG A 206 -9.04 14.50 29.14
CA ARG A 206 -7.99 15.29 28.46
C ARG A 206 -7.24 16.22 29.41
N ASP A 207 -7.98 16.93 30.27
CA ASP A 207 -7.45 17.91 31.22
C ASP A 207 -6.43 17.32 32.21
N ARG A 208 -6.49 16.01 32.44
CA ARG A 208 -5.57 15.29 33.34
C ARG A 208 -4.20 15.04 32.69
N PHE A 209 -4.15 15.07 31.37
CA PHE A 209 -2.99 14.72 30.55
C PHE A 209 -2.42 15.93 29.80
N THR A 210 -3.09 17.08 29.82
CA THR A 210 -2.59 18.30 29.20
C THR A 210 -1.56 19.00 30.07
N ARG A 211 -0.74 19.85 29.46
CA ARG A 211 0.29 20.66 30.14
C ARG A 211 -0.33 21.60 31.18
#